data_AF-D5VTW4-F1
#
_entry.id   AF-D5VTW4-F1
#
_cell.length_a   1.000
_cell.length_b   1.000
_cell.length_c   1.000
_cell.angle_alpha   90.00
_cell.angle_beta   90.00
_cell.angle_gamma   90.00
#
_symmetry.space_group_name_H-M   'P 1'
#
loop_
_entity.id
_entity.type
_entity.pdbx_description
1 polymer ?
#
loop_
_entity_poly.entity_id
_entity_poly.type
_entity_poly.pdbx_seq_one_letter_code
_entity_poly.pdbx_strand_id
1 'polypeptide(L)'
;MLPKTTIKRVMKNYTDLNISSEAVDELINLLEEMIKVTTEVAEKNAKREGRKTILRRDIKNCDEERLKRKILELSERTDKMPIIVKEILAIITSELE
;
A
#
# COMPACT_ATOMS: atom_id res chain seq x y z
N MET A 1 12.83 -1.07 -12.59
CA MET A 1 13.05 0.32 -12.18
C MET A 1 12.14 1.26 -12.95
N LEU A 2 11.33 2.02 -12.22
CA LEU A 2 10.50 3.07 -12.79
C LEU A 2 11.39 4.18 -13.43
N PRO A 3 11.03 4.72 -14.61
CA PRO A 3 11.86 5.70 -15.31
C PRO A 3 11.82 7.07 -14.62
N LYS A 4 12.96 7.50 -14.05
CA LYS A 4 13.12 8.75 -13.28
C LYS A 4 12.52 9.98 -13.98
N THR A 5 12.81 10.17 -15.26
CA THR A 5 12.32 11.33 -16.02
C THR A 5 10.79 11.39 -16.09
N THR A 6 10.14 10.23 -16.27
CA THR A 6 8.68 10.15 -16.30
C THR A 6 8.08 10.46 -14.94
N ILE A 7 8.64 9.90 -13.87
CA ILE A 7 8.20 10.16 -12.49
C ILE A 7 8.34 11.64 -12.15
N LYS A 8 9.50 12.24 -12.43
CA LYS A 8 9.73 13.68 -12.22
C LYS A 8 8.73 14.55 -12.99
N ARG A 9 8.42 14.20 -14.24
CA ARG A 9 7.42 14.92 -15.04
C ARG A 9 6.02 14.80 -14.43
N VAL A 10 5.63 13.64 -13.93
CA VAL A 10 4.36 13.46 -13.23
C VAL A 10 4.32 14.31 -11.96
N MET A 11 5.40 14.33 -11.16
CA MET A 11 5.47 15.16 -9.96
C MET A 11 5.31 16.66 -10.28
N LYS A 12 5.93 17.12 -11.38
CA LYS A 12 5.81 18.52 -11.84
C LYS A 12 4.40 18.95 -12.23
N ASN A 13 3.48 18.02 -12.51
CA ASN A 13 2.08 18.36 -12.73
C ASN A 13 1.38 18.84 -11.45
N TYR A 14 1.97 18.63 -10.27
CA TYR A 14 1.37 18.93 -8.96
C TYR A 14 2.15 19.99 -8.17
N THR A 15 3.23 20.54 -8.72
CA THR A 15 4.01 21.58 -8.05
C THR A 15 4.85 22.41 -9.01
N ASP A 16 4.95 23.71 -8.74
CA ASP A 16 5.83 24.63 -9.48
C ASP A 16 7.28 24.61 -8.99
N LEU A 17 7.57 23.95 -7.86
CA LEU A 17 8.92 23.85 -7.30
C LEU A 17 9.86 23.00 -8.18
N ASN A 18 11.17 23.23 -8.02
CA ASN A 18 12.19 22.34 -8.56
C ASN A 18 12.23 21.03 -7.77
N ILE A 19 12.50 19.92 -8.47
CA ILE A 19 12.53 18.58 -7.88
C ILE A 19 13.94 18.01 -8.10
N SER A 20 14.63 17.68 -7.01
CA SER A 20 15.96 17.09 -7.05
C SER A 20 15.92 15.63 -7.54
N SER A 21 17.07 15.09 -7.94
CA SER A 21 17.19 13.68 -8.31
C SER A 21 16.85 12.74 -7.16
N GLU A 22 17.31 13.08 -5.96
CA GLU A 22 17.17 12.27 -4.75
C GLU A 22 15.70 12.17 -4.32
N ALA A 23 14.94 13.27 -4.45
CA ALA A 23 13.50 13.27 -4.18
C ALA A 23 12.73 12.36 -5.15
N VAL A 24 13.17 12.27 -6.41
CA VAL A 24 12.57 11.35 -7.40
C VAL A 24 12.91 9.90 -7.04
N ASP A 25 14.14 9.65 -6.58
CA ASP A 25 14.58 8.31 -6.18
C ASP A 25 13.81 7.79 -4.98
N GLU A 26 13.60 8.64 -3.98
CA GLU A 26 12.80 8.29 -2.80
C GLU A 26 11.36 7.95 -3.19
N LEU A 27 10.75 8.74 -4.08
CA LEU A 27 9.40 8.43 -4.56
C LEU A 27 9.36 7.12 -5.35
N ILE A 28 10.38 6.82 -6.15
CA ILE A 28 10.47 5.55 -6.88
C ILE A 28 10.53 4.37 -5.90
N ASN A 29 11.35 4.46 -4.86
CA ASN A 29 11.45 3.42 -3.85
C ASN A 29 10.09 3.15 -3.18
N LEU A 30 9.38 4.21 -2.78
CA LEU A 30 8.05 4.11 -2.19
C LEU A 30 7.03 3.48 -3.16
N LEU A 31 7.05 3.88 -4.43
CA LEU A 31 6.17 3.31 -5.45
C LEU A 31 6.47 1.83 -5.73
N GLU A 32 7.75 1.44 -5.77
CA GLU A 32 8.16 0.05 -5.98
C GLU A 32 7.74 -0.84 -4.80
N GLU A 33 7.86 -0.35 -3.55
CA GLU A 33 7.35 -1.05 -2.38
C GLU A 33 5.82 -1.22 -2.43
N MET A 34 5.09 -0.15 -2.78
CA MET A 34 3.64 -0.22 -2.96
C MET A 34 3.24 -1.22 -4.06
N ILE A 35 3.94 -1.23 -5.19
CA ILE A 35 3.71 -2.19 -6.29
C ILE A 35 3.96 -3.61 -5.79
N LYS A 36 5.07 -3.85 -5.09
CA LYS A 36 5.43 -5.16 -4.56
C LYS A 36 4.33 -5.71 -3.63
N VAL A 37 3.97 -4.97 -2.60
CA VAL A 37 2.97 -5.39 -1.61
C VAL A 37 1.62 -5.63 -2.28
N THR A 38 1.18 -4.71 -3.15
CA THR A 38 -0.10 -4.84 -3.86
C THR A 38 -0.11 -6.09 -4.76
N THR A 39 0.99 -6.35 -5.48
CA THR A 39 1.10 -7.51 -6.37
C THR A 39 1.08 -8.82 -5.59
N GLU A 40 1.78 -8.91 -4.46
CA GLU A 40 1.81 -10.10 -3.62
C GLU A 40 0.43 -10.44 -3.03
N VAL A 41 -0.35 -9.43 -2.62
CA VAL A 41 -1.72 -9.65 -2.12
C VAL A 41 -2.65 -10.04 -3.26
N ALA A 42 -2.58 -9.36 -4.41
CA ALA A 42 -3.40 -9.67 -5.57
C ALA A 42 -3.12 -11.08 -6.11
N GLU A 43 -1.87 -11.52 -6.08
CA GLU A 43 -1.47 -12.88 -6.43
C GLU A 43 -2.11 -13.92 -5.50
N LYS A 44 -2.12 -13.69 -4.18
CA LYS A 44 -2.78 -14.58 -3.22
C LYS A 44 -4.27 -14.71 -3.51
N ASN A 45 -4.93 -13.60 -3.83
CA ASN A 45 -6.35 -13.58 -4.20
C ASN A 45 -6.60 -14.38 -5.49
N ALA A 46 -5.76 -14.19 -6.51
CA ALA A 46 -5.85 -14.96 -7.75
C ALA A 46 -5.63 -16.47 -7.53
N LYS A 47 -4.62 -16.84 -6.71
CA LYS A 47 -4.31 -18.23 -6.38
C LYS A 47 -5.42 -18.92 -5.58
N ARG A 48 -6.08 -18.22 -4.65
CA ARG A 48 -7.24 -18.74 -3.89
C ARG A 48 -8.38 -19.18 -4.82
N GLU A 49 -8.53 -18.53 -5.97
CA GLU A 49 -9.52 -18.88 -7.00
C GLU A 49 -8.94 -19.84 -8.08
N GLY A 50 -7.75 -20.40 -7.89
CA GLY A 50 -7.11 -21.31 -8.85
C GLY A 50 -6.62 -20.65 -10.14
N ARG A 51 -6.51 -19.32 -10.18
CA ARG A 51 -6.10 -18.55 -11.36
C ARG A 51 -4.59 -18.32 -11.40
N LYS A 52 -4.05 -18.23 -12.61
CA LYS A 52 -2.65 -17.85 -12.89
C LYS A 52 -2.49 -16.41 -13.39
N THR A 53 -3.59 -15.66 -13.43
CA THR A 53 -3.64 -14.28 -13.93
C THR A 53 -4.26 -13.39 -12.87
N ILE A 54 -3.54 -12.33 -12.50
CA ILE A 54 -4.05 -11.24 -11.65
C ILE A 54 -5.00 -10.39 -12.50
N LEU A 55 -6.23 -10.24 -12.03
CA LEU A 55 -7.27 -9.45 -12.67
C LEU A 55 -7.46 -8.14 -11.90
N ARG A 56 -8.14 -7.18 -12.54
CA ARG A 56 -8.47 -5.88 -11.91
C ARG A 56 -9.14 -6.03 -10.54
N ARG A 57 -10.00 -7.05 -10.36
CA ARG A 57 -10.67 -7.32 -9.08
C ARG A 57 -9.69 -7.65 -7.96
N ASP A 58 -8.60 -8.34 -8.28
CA ASP A 58 -7.61 -8.74 -7.27
C ASP A 58 -6.87 -7.51 -6.73
N ILE A 59 -6.53 -6.56 -7.61
CA ILE A 59 -5.91 -5.28 -7.25
C ILE A 59 -6.88 -4.40 -6.44
N LYS A 60 -8.16 -4.32 -6.84
CA LYS A 60 -9.17 -3.56 -6.09
C LYS A 60 -9.33 -4.06 -4.66
N ASN A 61 -9.36 -5.38 -4.48
CA ASN A 61 -9.52 -6.00 -3.17
C ASN A 61 -8.24 -5.89 -2.32
N CYS A 62 -7.11 -5.43 -2.88
CA CYS A 62 -5.91 -5.18 -2.10
C CYS A 62 -6.02 -3.96 -1.20
N ASP A 63 -6.79 -2.92 -1.54
CA ASP A 63 -6.82 -1.68 -0.75
C ASP A 63 -7.46 -1.89 0.63
N GLU A 64 -8.52 -2.69 0.70
CA GLU A 64 -9.16 -3.10 1.97
C GLU A 64 -8.21 -3.95 2.81
N GLU A 65 -7.60 -4.98 2.22
CA GLU A 65 -6.62 -5.84 2.90
C GLU A 65 -5.35 -5.08 3.33
N ARG A 66 -4.92 -4.09 2.55
CA ARG A 66 -3.76 -3.22 2.86
C ARG A 66 -4.07 -2.29 4.03
N LEU A 67 -5.28 -1.72 4.07
CA LEU A 67 -5.73 -0.91 5.20
C LEU A 67 -5.81 -1.77 6.47
N LYS A 68 -6.39 -2.97 6.38
CA LYS A 68 -6.43 -3.96 7.49
C LYS A 68 -5.03 -4.30 8.00
N ARG A 69 -4.07 -4.59 7.12
CA ARG A 69 -2.67 -4.89 7.51
C ARG A 69 -2.00 -3.73 8.24
N LYS A 70 -2.13 -2.49 7.74
CA LYS A 70 -1.57 -1.32 8.41
C LYS A 70 -2.18 -1.10 9.80
N ILE A 71 -3.49 -1.35 9.94
CA ILE A 71 -4.17 -1.28 11.23
C ILE A 71 -3.61 -2.33 12.19
N LEU A 72 -3.42 -3.57 11.74
CA LEU A 72 -2.84 -4.64 12.54
C LEU A 72 -1.38 -4.34 12.94
N GLU A 73 -0.54 -3.92 11.99
CA GLU A 73 0.85 -3.54 12.26
C GLU A 73 0.96 -2.36 13.24
N LEU A 74 0.07 -1.37 13.15
CA LEU A 74 -0.03 -0.28 14.12
C LEU A 74 -0.45 -0.81 15.51
N SER A 75 -1.39 -1.76 15.56
CA SER A 75 -1.84 -2.39 16.80
C SER A 75 -0.74 -3.21 17.50
N GLU A 76 0.19 -3.77 16.71
CA GLU A 76 1.31 -4.60 17.17
C GLU A 76 2.52 -3.76 17.59
N ARG A 77 2.75 -2.59 16.95
CA ARG A 77 3.92 -1.73 17.20
C ARG A 77 3.86 -0.88 18.48
N THR A 78 2.80 -0.95 19.27
CA THR A 78 2.57 -0.03 20.39
C THR A 78 2.42 -0.72 21.73
N ASP A 79 3.54 -0.87 22.43
CA ASP A 79 3.60 -1.17 23.87
C ASP A 79 3.02 -0.04 24.76
N LYS A 80 2.56 1.08 24.17
CA LYS A 80 2.04 2.27 24.86
C LYS A 80 0.63 2.70 24.41
N MET A 81 -0.04 1.96 23.54
CA MET A 81 -1.43 2.30 23.18
C MET A 81 -2.39 1.83 24.29
N PRO A 82 -3.36 2.66 24.72
CA PRO A 82 -4.42 2.21 25.59
C PRO A 82 -5.16 1.02 24.98
N ILE A 83 -5.46 -0.02 25.78
CA ILE A 83 -6.17 -1.24 25.35
C ILE A 83 -7.43 -0.92 24.53
N ILE A 84 -8.15 0.14 24.92
CA ILE A 84 -9.36 0.63 24.23
C ILE A 84 -9.09 0.97 22.76
N VAL A 85 -7.93 1.56 22.43
CA VAL A 85 -7.59 1.90 21.05
C VAL A 85 -7.31 0.62 20.23
N LYS A 86 -6.71 -0.39 20.86
CA LYS A 86 -6.46 -1.68 20.23
C LYS A 86 -7.76 -2.43 19.93
N GLU A 87 -8.73 -2.39 20.84
CA GLU A 87 -10.06 -2.97 20.64
C GLU A 87 -10.84 -2.24 19.55
N ILE A 88 -10.82 -0.91 19.51
CA ILE A 88 -11.45 -0.12 18.45
C ILE A 88 -10.85 -0.48 17.08
N LEU A 89 -9.52 -0.59 16.97
CA LEU A 89 -8.87 -0.98 15.73
C LEU A 89 -9.25 -2.40 15.29
N ALA A 90 -9.39 -3.34 16.22
CA ALA A 90 -9.84 -4.70 15.92
C ALA A 90 -11.29 -4.73 15.41
N ILE A 91 -12.19 -3.95 16.02
CA ILE A 91 -13.59 -3.82 15.58
C ILE A 91 -13.66 -3.23 14.17
N ILE A 92 -12.95 -2.12 13.91
CA ILE A 92 -12.90 -1.50 12.58
C ILE A 92 -12.37 -2.48 11.53
N THR A 93 -11.39 -3.32 11.89
CA THR A 93 -10.86 -4.36 11.00
C THR A 93 -11.92 -5.42 10.66
N SER A 94 -12.77 -5.79 11.63
CA SER A 94 -13.84 -6.78 11.45
C SER A 94 -15.05 -6.27 10.65
N GLU A 95 -15.33 -4.97 10.68
CA GLU A 95 -16.41 -4.36 9.88
C GLU A 95 -16.07 -4.19 8.39
N LEU A 96 -14.80 -4.40 8.03
CA LEU A 96 -14.32 -4.40 6.65
C LEU A 96 -14.34 -5.81 6.01
N GLU A 97 -14.93 -6.82 6.66
CA GLU A 97 -15.21 -8.17 6.12
C GLU A 97 -16.58 -8.27 5.46
#